data_AF-A0A7V6PUF5-F1
#
_entry.id   AF-A0A7V6PUF5-F1
#
_cell.length_a   1.000
_cell.length_b   1.000
_cell.length_c   1.000
_cell.angle_alpha   90.00
_cell.angle_beta   90.00
_cell.angle_gamma   90.00
#
_symmetry.space_group_name_H-M   'P 1'
#
loop_
_entity.id
_entity.type
_entity.pdbx_description
1 polymer ?
#
loop_
_entity_poly.entity_id
_entity_poly.type
_entity_poly.pdbx_seq_one_letter_code
_entity_poly.pdbx_strand_id
1 'polypeptide(L)'
;MEEKLNQEGKMEEKSNQEVKAEEKPIDKFSQMVGSAAQKLGEGLSQIAQRLGKETSKMARIAGLKADIFRLQNDKRSKLEELGNKVLSLYKEDKLSADNLEALKDNINSILEIEKEIDLKNSEIKKIQEEEKMTDEEVSQIPMG
;
A
#
# COMPACT_ATOMS: atom_id res chain seq x y z
N MET A 1 3.52 12.81 -61.14
CA MET A 1 3.68 14.24 -60.80
C MET A 1 2.38 14.91 -61.19
N GLU A 2 1.84 15.71 -60.28
CA GLU A 2 0.68 16.61 -60.43
C GLU A 2 -0.73 15.98 -60.39
N GLU A 3 -1.30 15.97 -59.19
CA GLU A 3 -2.74 15.96 -58.96
C GLU A 3 -3.21 17.39 -58.58
N LYS A 4 -4.29 17.80 -59.25
CA LYS A 4 -5.42 18.62 -58.76
C LYS A 4 -5.17 20.08 -58.41
N LEU A 5 -5.94 20.93 -59.10
CA LEU A 5 -6.73 22.02 -58.51
C LEU A 5 -7.88 22.34 -59.46
N ASN A 6 -9.10 21.93 -59.09
CA ASN A 6 -10.32 22.41 -59.71
C ASN A 6 -11.19 23.07 -58.65
N GLN A 7 -11.86 24.13 -59.10
CA GLN A 7 -12.48 25.20 -58.33
C GLN A 7 -13.83 24.84 -57.67
N GLU A 8 -14.10 25.59 -56.61
CA GLU A 8 -15.37 26.21 -56.19
C GLU A 8 -16.65 25.39 -56.01
N GLY A 9 -17.25 25.58 -54.83
CA GLY A 9 -18.65 25.25 -54.55
C GLY A 9 -19.06 25.69 -53.15
N LYS A 10 -19.49 26.95 -53.01
CA LYS A 10 -20.31 27.41 -51.88
C LYS A 10 -21.72 26.81 -52.02
N MET A 11 -22.28 26.22 -50.97
CA MET A 11 -23.51 26.72 -50.32
C MET A 11 -23.93 25.85 -49.14
N GLU A 12 -24.58 26.53 -48.21
CA GLU A 12 -25.04 26.14 -46.89
C GLU A 12 -26.07 25.02 -46.91
N GLU A 13 -26.09 24.19 -45.87
CA GLU A 13 -27.35 23.79 -45.23
C GLU A 13 -27.13 23.36 -43.77
N LYS A 14 -27.81 24.05 -42.87
CA LYS A 14 -27.89 23.74 -41.44
C LYS A 14 -28.66 22.43 -41.25
N SER A 15 -28.11 21.52 -40.46
CA SER A 15 -28.90 20.47 -39.80
C SER A 15 -28.44 20.33 -38.36
N ASN A 16 -29.24 20.93 -37.48
CA ASN A 16 -29.29 20.63 -36.05
C ASN A 16 -29.58 19.13 -35.89
N GLN A 17 -28.64 18.38 -35.35
CA GLN A 17 -28.96 17.11 -34.69
C GLN A 17 -28.56 17.21 -33.23
N GLU A 18 -29.60 17.41 -32.43
CA GLU A 18 -29.64 17.13 -31.00
C GLU A 18 -29.07 15.73 -30.74
N VAL A 19 -27.86 15.68 -30.19
CA VAL A 19 -27.41 14.46 -29.51
C VAL A 19 -28.09 14.49 -28.15
N LYS A 20 -29.23 13.80 -28.09
CA LYS A 20 -29.94 13.47 -26.86
C LYS A 20 -28.94 12.99 -25.81
N ALA A 21 -28.85 13.74 -24.72
CA ALA A 21 -28.27 13.24 -23.48
C ALA A 21 -29.14 12.07 -23.02
N GLU A 22 -28.70 10.85 -23.31
CA GLU A 22 -29.18 9.67 -22.60
C GLU A 22 -28.60 9.73 -21.19
N GLU A 23 -29.42 10.22 -20.24
CA GLU A 23 -29.20 10.05 -18.81
C GLU A 23 -29.16 8.55 -18.49
N LYS A 24 -27.95 8.00 -18.37
CA LYS A 24 -27.73 6.66 -17.81
C LYS A 24 -27.59 6.78 -16.30
N PRO A 25 -28.27 5.94 -15.49
CA PRO A 25 -28.20 5.98 -14.04
C PRO A 25 -26.86 5.40 -13.57
N ILE A 26 -25.78 6.17 -13.65
CA ILE A 26 -24.45 5.81 -13.13
C ILE A 26 -23.90 6.95 -12.23
N ASP A 27 -24.71 7.96 -11.91
CA ASP A 27 -24.23 9.15 -11.21
C ASP A 27 -23.68 8.84 -9.81
N LYS A 28 -24.33 7.99 -9.02
CA LYS A 28 -23.87 7.74 -7.64
C LYS A 28 -22.57 6.93 -7.57
N PHE A 29 -22.38 5.93 -8.44
CA PHE A 29 -21.18 5.10 -8.41
C PHE A 29 -19.99 5.81 -9.06
N SER A 30 -20.18 6.54 -10.18
CA SER A 30 -19.12 7.37 -10.77
C SER A 30 -18.76 8.55 -9.87
N GLN A 31 -19.71 9.20 -9.19
CA GLN A 31 -19.39 10.24 -8.21
C GLN A 31 -18.66 9.65 -6.99
N MET A 32 -18.98 8.42 -6.56
CA MET A 32 -18.30 7.78 -5.43
C MET A 32 -16.87 7.33 -5.79
N VAL A 33 -16.65 6.78 -6.99
CA VAL A 33 -15.32 6.43 -7.50
C VAL A 33 -14.50 7.69 -7.79
N GLY A 34 -15.10 8.71 -8.39
CA GLY A 34 -14.46 10.00 -8.68
C GLY A 34 -14.06 10.75 -7.42
N SER A 35 -14.91 10.76 -6.39
CA SER A 35 -14.58 11.39 -5.09
C SER A 35 -13.53 10.62 -4.30
N ALA A 36 -13.49 9.28 -4.38
CA ALA A 36 -12.41 8.48 -3.80
C ALA A 36 -11.07 8.73 -4.52
N ALA A 37 -11.06 8.77 -5.85
CA ALA A 37 -9.88 9.07 -6.65
C ALA A 37 -9.38 10.51 -6.45
N GLN A 38 -10.28 11.50 -6.32
CA GLN A 38 -9.92 12.88 -5.98
C GLN A 38 -9.32 12.97 -4.58
N LYS A 39 -9.92 12.33 -3.57
CA LYS A 39 -9.36 12.31 -2.21
C LYS A 39 -7.99 11.65 -2.14
N LEU A 40 -7.79 10.55 -2.87
CA LEU A 40 -6.48 9.91 -3.04
C LEU A 40 -5.49 10.85 -3.73
N GLY A 41 -5.89 11.52 -4.81
CA GLY A 41 -5.04 12.47 -5.54
C GLY A 41 -4.63 13.70 -4.72
N GLU A 42 -5.56 14.25 -3.94
CA GLU A 42 -5.31 15.37 -3.02
C GLU A 42 -4.35 14.96 -1.89
N GLY A 43 -4.56 13.78 -1.30
CA GLY A 43 -3.65 13.22 -0.28
C GLY A 43 -2.24 12.98 -0.83
N LEU A 44 -2.12 12.37 -2.01
CA LEU A 44 -0.83 12.15 -2.66
C LEU A 44 -0.13 13.47 -3.02
N SER A 45 -0.85 14.50 -3.46
CA SER A 45 -0.28 15.82 -3.77
C SER A 45 0.25 16.54 -2.52
N GLN A 46 -0.46 16.47 -1.40
CA GLN A 46 -0.02 17.05 -0.13
C GLN A 46 1.22 16.33 0.41
N ILE A 47 1.26 15.01 0.25
CA ILE A 47 2.42 14.18 0.59
C ILE A 47 3.59 14.52 -0.33
N ALA A 48 3.40 14.61 -1.64
CA ALA A 48 4.46 15.01 -2.57
C ALA A 48 5.05 16.39 -2.23
N GLN A 49 4.22 17.33 -1.78
CA GLN A 49 4.67 18.64 -1.29
C GLN A 49 5.44 18.58 0.03
N ARG A 50 5.08 17.67 0.94
CA ARG A 50 5.79 17.43 2.21
C ARG A 50 7.08 16.60 2.03
N LEU A 51 7.05 15.60 1.15
CA LEU A 51 8.20 14.77 0.76
C LEU A 51 9.22 15.57 -0.05
N GLY A 52 8.77 16.46 -0.94
CA GLY A 52 9.63 17.41 -1.64
C GLY A 52 10.33 18.43 -0.72
N LYS A 53 9.96 18.47 0.57
CA LYS A 53 10.63 19.26 1.62
C LYS A 53 11.54 18.43 2.54
N GLU A 54 11.76 17.14 2.24
CA GLU A 54 12.64 16.20 2.98
C GLU A 54 12.62 16.42 4.50
N THR A 55 11.49 16.15 5.17
CA THR A 55 11.55 16.08 6.63
C THR A 55 12.25 14.77 6.99
N SER A 56 13.38 14.85 7.70
CA SER A 56 14.17 13.70 8.17
C SER A 56 13.33 12.62 8.87
N LYS A 57 12.18 13.03 9.41
CA LYS A 57 11.17 12.17 10.01
C LYS A 57 10.39 11.30 9.02
N MET A 58 10.13 11.75 7.78
CA MET A 58 9.51 10.92 6.74
C MET A 58 10.45 9.83 6.27
N ALA A 59 11.72 10.18 6.05
CA ALA A 59 12.76 9.21 5.75
C ALA A 59 12.91 8.18 6.88
N ARG A 60 12.80 8.63 8.14
CA ARG A 60 12.77 7.74 9.30
C ARG A 60 11.56 6.80 9.31
N ILE A 61 10.35 7.29 9.00
CA ILE A 61 9.17 6.41 8.85
C ILE A 61 9.38 5.40 7.72
N ALA A 62 9.89 5.83 6.57
CA ALA A 62 10.16 4.95 5.43
C ALA A 62 11.15 3.83 5.80
N GLY A 63 12.22 4.17 6.52
CA GLY A 63 13.19 3.20 7.04
C GLY A 63 12.57 2.23 8.06
N LEU A 64 11.77 2.75 9.00
CA LEU A 64 11.06 1.91 9.99
C LEU A 64 10.08 0.94 9.30
N LYS A 65 9.38 1.38 8.25
CA LYS A 65 8.50 0.49 7.46
C LYS A 65 9.28 -0.59 6.72
N ALA A 66 10.42 -0.26 6.11
CA ALA A 66 11.27 -1.23 5.45
C ALA A 66 11.81 -2.28 6.44
N ASP A 67 12.23 -1.85 7.63
CA ASP A 67 12.64 -2.74 8.71
C ASP A 67 11.51 -3.66 9.18
N ILE A 68 10.31 -3.12 9.38
CA ILE A 68 9.12 -3.91 9.75
C ILE A 68 8.84 -4.95 8.67
N PHE A 69 8.90 -4.58 7.40
CA PHE A 69 8.67 -5.51 6.29
C PHE A 69 9.71 -6.65 6.28
N ARG A 70 10.99 -6.34 6.50
CA ARG A 70 12.04 -7.36 6.66
C ARG A 70 11.73 -8.27 7.85
N LEU A 71 11.43 -7.72 9.02
CA LEU A 71 11.10 -8.47 10.22
C LEU A 71 9.86 -9.36 10.03
N GLN A 72 8.85 -8.90 9.29
CA GLN A 72 7.68 -9.71 8.95
C GLN A 72 8.06 -10.92 8.07
N ASN A 73 8.98 -10.73 7.13
CA ASN A 73 9.53 -11.82 6.32
C ASN A 73 10.35 -12.81 7.16
N ASP A 74 11.18 -12.30 8.08
CA ASP A 74 11.96 -13.13 9.00
C ASP A 74 11.03 -13.93 9.93
N LYS A 75 9.98 -13.29 10.46
CA LYS A 75 8.94 -13.95 11.27
C LYS A 75 8.27 -15.09 10.50
N ARG A 76 7.89 -14.84 9.25
CA ARG A 76 7.29 -15.84 8.37
C ARG A 76 8.23 -17.03 8.18
N SER A 77 9.52 -16.80 7.95
CA SER A 77 10.52 -17.87 7.86
C SER A 77 10.61 -18.68 9.16
N LYS A 78 10.61 -18.01 10.32
CA LYS A 78 10.67 -18.70 11.62
C LYS A 78 9.42 -19.50 11.96
N LEU A 79 8.25 -19.03 11.55
CA LEU A 79 7.00 -19.77 11.64
C LEU A 79 7.01 -21.03 10.76
N GLU A 80 7.55 -20.93 9.54
CA GLU A 80 7.72 -22.07 8.65
C GLU A 80 8.67 -23.12 9.25
N GLU A 81 9.83 -22.69 9.76
CA GLU A 81 10.77 -23.56 10.48
C GLU A 81 10.11 -24.25 11.68
N LEU A 82 9.33 -23.51 12.48
CA LEU A 82 8.59 -24.04 13.63
C LEU A 82 7.56 -25.09 13.19
N GLY A 83 6.77 -24.79 12.16
CA GLY A 83 5.79 -25.73 11.60
C GLY A 83 6.44 -27.01 11.08
N ASN A 84 7.57 -26.89 10.39
CA ASN A 84 8.35 -28.04 9.92
C ASN A 84 8.86 -28.90 11.09
N LYS A 85 9.38 -28.27 12.16
CA LYS A 85 9.82 -29.00 13.37
C LYS A 85 8.66 -29.73 14.05
N VAL A 86 7.51 -29.07 14.22
CA VAL A 86 6.31 -29.69 14.81
C VAL A 86 5.85 -30.88 13.98
N LEU A 87 5.82 -30.74 12.64
CA LEU A 87 5.45 -31.81 11.74
C LEU A 87 6.42 -33.00 11.83
N SER A 88 7.73 -32.75 11.92
CA SER A 88 8.73 -33.81 12.08
C SER A 88 8.54 -34.56 13.41
N LEU A 89 8.35 -33.84 14.52
CA LEU A 89 8.08 -34.46 15.82
C LEU A 89 6.82 -35.32 15.79
N TYR A 90 5.76 -34.85 15.12
CA TYR A 90 4.53 -35.62 14.94
C TYR A 90 4.75 -36.90 14.12
N LYS A 91 5.45 -36.79 12.98
CA LYS A 91 5.76 -37.95 12.11
C LYS A 91 6.62 -39.00 12.81
N GLU A 92 7.47 -38.58 13.74
CA GLU A 92 8.34 -39.47 14.53
C GLU A 92 7.66 -40.01 15.80
N ASP A 93 6.39 -39.70 16.05
CA ASP A 93 5.65 -40.02 17.28
C ASP A 93 6.35 -39.49 18.55
N LYS A 94 7.02 -38.35 18.41
CA LYS A 94 7.80 -37.66 19.45
C LYS A 94 7.19 -36.32 19.87
N LEU A 95 6.01 -35.98 19.38
CA LEU A 95 5.33 -34.75 19.78
C LEU A 95 4.75 -34.91 21.19
N SER A 96 5.59 -34.65 22.20
CA SER A 96 5.24 -34.69 23.62
C SER A 96 5.77 -33.45 24.33
N ALA A 97 5.28 -33.21 25.55
CA ALA A 97 5.73 -32.09 26.39
C ALA A 97 7.26 -32.10 26.60
N ASP A 98 7.86 -33.29 26.71
CA ASP A 98 9.29 -33.47 26.96
C ASP A 98 10.16 -33.02 25.78
N ASN A 99 9.61 -33.03 24.56
CA ASN A 99 10.33 -32.65 23.33
C ASN A 99 10.03 -31.22 22.86
N LEU A 100 9.20 -30.45 23.59
CA LEU A 100 8.91 -29.06 23.26
C LEU A 100 10.12 -28.14 23.42
N GLU A 101 11.14 -28.54 24.18
CA GLU A 101 12.40 -27.80 24.32
C GLU A 101 13.03 -27.51 22.95
N ALA A 102 12.94 -28.45 22.02
CA ALA A 102 13.49 -28.33 20.66
C ALA A 102 12.82 -27.21 19.81
N LEU A 103 11.67 -26.70 20.27
CA LEU A 103 10.91 -25.63 19.62
C LEU A 103 11.18 -24.26 20.24
N LYS A 104 11.76 -24.20 21.45
CA LYS A 104 11.89 -22.94 22.22
C LYS A 104 12.66 -21.87 21.47
N ASP A 105 13.77 -22.21 20.83
CA ASP A 105 14.57 -21.21 20.11
C ASP A 105 13.78 -20.52 19.00
N ASN A 106 12.99 -21.29 18.24
CA ASN A 106 12.12 -20.74 17.20
C ASN A 106 11.02 -19.86 17.80
N ILE A 107 10.38 -20.31 18.89
CA ILE A 107 9.32 -19.55 19.57
C ILE A 107 9.88 -18.24 20.12
N ASN A 108 11.01 -18.28 20.84
CA ASN A 108 11.66 -17.10 21.40
C ASN A 108 12.06 -16.12 20.30
N SER A 109 12.64 -16.62 19.20
CA SER A 109 12.98 -15.77 18.05
C SER A 109 11.74 -15.08 17.45
N ILE A 110 10.60 -15.79 17.35
CA ILE A 110 9.34 -15.20 16.87
C ILE A 110 8.87 -14.08 17.82
N LEU A 111 8.87 -14.34 19.13
CA LEU A 111 8.45 -13.37 20.15
C LEU A 111 9.35 -12.13 20.18
N GLU A 112 10.66 -12.31 20.00
CA GLU A 112 11.61 -11.21 19.90
C GLU A 112 11.35 -10.34 18.66
N ILE A 113 11.11 -10.96 17.51
CA ILE A 113 10.74 -10.25 16.28
C ILE A 113 9.44 -9.47 16.45
N GLU A 114 8.42 -10.06 17.09
CA GLU A 114 7.14 -9.39 17.36
C GLU A 114 7.32 -8.16 18.25
N LYS A 115 8.13 -8.29 19.31
CA LYS A 115 8.48 -7.17 20.17
C LYS A 115 9.21 -6.07 19.41
N GLU A 116 10.13 -6.41 18.51
CA GLU A 116 10.83 -5.41 17.69
C GLU A 116 9.88 -4.68 16.73
N ILE A 117 8.96 -5.39 16.08
CA ILE A 117 7.91 -4.80 15.25
C ILE A 117 7.05 -3.82 16.06
N ASP A 118 6.63 -4.19 17.26
CA ASP A 118 5.81 -3.33 18.13
C ASP A 118 6.54 -2.04 18.55
N LEU A 119 7.84 -2.15 18.84
CA LEU A 119 8.69 -0.99 19.15
C LEU A 119 8.78 -0.04 17.96
N LYS A 120 9.04 -0.56 16.75
CA LYS A 120 9.12 0.25 15.53
C LYS A 120 7.78 0.88 15.16
N ASN A 121 6.66 0.16 15.31
CA ASN A 121 5.31 0.71 15.11
C ASN A 121 5.01 1.84 16.11
N SER A 122 5.42 1.68 17.37
CA SER A 122 5.27 2.71 18.39
C SER A 122 6.12 3.95 18.08
N GLU A 123 7.29 3.77 17.47
CA GLU A 123 8.12 4.88 16.99
C GLU A 123 7.49 5.62 15.81
N ILE A 124 6.89 4.91 14.84
CA ILE A 124 6.12 5.53 13.76
C ILE A 124 4.99 6.38 14.33
N LYS A 125 4.23 5.89 15.32
CA LYS A 125 3.15 6.64 15.97
C LYS A 125 3.65 7.93 16.65
N LYS A 126 4.79 7.87 17.35
CA LYS A 126 5.41 9.08 17.94
C LYS A 126 5.75 10.11 16.88
N ILE A 127 6.38 9.69 15.78
CA ILE A 127 6.72 10.60 14.69
C ILE A 127 5.45 11.19 14.06
N GLN A 128 4.42 10.35 13.86
CA GLN A 128 3.11 10.76 13.34
C GLN A 128 2.48 11.87 14.19
N GLU A 129 2.47 11.70 15.51
CA GLU A 129 1.94 12.69 16.46
C GLU A 129 2.76 14.00 16.43
N GLU A 130 4.09 13.90 16.42
CA GLU A 130 4.99 15.06 16.38
C GLU A 130 4.82 15.89 15.09
N GLU A 131 4.65 15.23 13.96
CA GLU A 131 4.49 15.85 12.64
C GLU A 131 3.03 16.18 12.31
N LYS A 132 2.09 15.90 13.23
CA LYS A 132 0.65 16.07 13.06
C LYS A 132 0.14 15.45 11.76
N MET A 133 0.58 14.23 11.50
CA MET A 133 0.20 13.46 10.33
C MET A 133 -1.06 12.65 10.60
N THR A 134 -1.90 12.55 9.57
CA THR A 134 -3.02 11.61 9.54
C THR A 134 -2.54 10.18 9.28
N ASP A 135 -3.37 9.19 9.64
CA ASP A 135 -3.09 7.78 9.35
C ASP A 135 -2.93 7.53 7.84
N GLU A 136 -3.71 8.24 7.01
CA GLU A 136 -3.63 8.16 5.55
C GLU A 136 -2.28 8.70 5.05
N GLU A 137 -1.80 9.83 5.58
CA GLU A 137 -0.48 10.34 5.20
C GLU A 137 0.64 9.37 5.58
N VAL A 138 0.56 8.75 6.76
CA VAL A 138 1.53 7.73 7.18
C VAL A 138 1.44 6.51 6.28
N SER A 139 0.25 6.02 5.92
CA SER A 139 0.07 4.80 5.12
C SER A 139 0.71 4.93 3.73
N GLN A 140 0.61 6.11 3.12
CA GLN A 140 1.11 6.44 1.78
C GLN A 140 2.63 6.67 1.71
N ILE A 141 3.35 6.79 2.85
CA ILE A 141 4.82 6.85 2.84
C ILE A 141 5.38 5.52 2.30
N PRO A 142 6.21 5.53 1.25
CA PRO A 142 6.79 4.31 0.69
C PRO A 142 7.76 3.67 1.69
N MET A 143 7.98 2.37 1.53
CA MET A 143 9.14 1.72 2.14
C MET A 143 10.41 2.25 1.46
N GLY A 144 11.40 2.63 2.27
CA GLY A 144 12.70 3.13 1.80
C GLY A 144 13.55 2.08 1.13
#